data_AF-A0A2G4HPZ9-F1
#
_entry.id   AF-A0A2G4HPZ9-F1
#
_cell.length_a   1.000
_cell.length_b   1.000
_cell.length_c   1.000
_cell.angle_alpha   90.00
_cell.angle_beta   90.00
_cell.angle_gamma   90.00
#
_symmetry.space_group_name_H-M   'P 1'
#
loop_
_entity.id
_entity.type
_entity.pdbx_description
1 polymer ?
#
loop_
_entity_poly.entity_id
_entity_poly.type
_entity_poly.pdbx_seq_one_letter_code
_entity_poly.pdbx_strand_id
1 'polypeptide(L)'
;MRLPLAALVACSLLLAACQRDPSPESQRLDQLQLRVDQLEKRLNLTQASDPGDRDGKPPAGVVKSLTFRMGSQDDRLRIYWADGSTSDLPCTKEQGTWACG
;
A
#
# COMPACT_ATOMS: atom_id res chain seq x y z
N MET A 1 -0.70 -47.51 50.55
CA MET A 1 -0.15 -46.50 49.62
C MET A 1 -1.18 -46.20 48.53
N ARG A 2 -1.99 -45.15 48.67
CA ARG A 2 -2.97 -44.70 47.66
C ARG A 2 -3.03 -43.17 47.66
N LEU A 3 -2.07 -42.52 47.01
CA LEU A 3 -2.01 -41.07 46.90
C LEU A 3 -1.52 -40.48 45.55
N PRO A 4 -1.52 -41.18 44.38
CA PRO A 4 -1.09 -40.53 43.13
C PRO A 4 -2.23 -39.81 42.37
N LEU A 5 -3.50 -40.15 42.62
CA LEU A 5 -4.61 -39.67 41.78
C LEU A 5 -5.01 -38.20 42.06
N ALA A 6 -4.91 -37.77 43.32
CA ALA A 6 -5.29 -36.42 43.72
C ALA A 6 -4.33 -35.33 43.17
N ALA A 7 -3.05 -35.67 43.03
CA ALA A 7 -2.04 -34.75 42.51
C ALA A 7 -2.21 -34.46 41.01
N LEU A 8 -2.63 -35.46 40.22
CA LEU A 8 -2.87 -35.31 38.78
C LEU A 8 -4.11 -34.43 38.50
N VAL A 9 -5.18 -34.59 39.28
CA VAL A 9 -6.40 -33.77 39.13
C VAL A 9 -6.13 -32.30 39.50
N ALA A 10 -5.35 -32.05 40.55
CA ALA A 10 -4.97 -30.69 40.95
C ALA A 10 -4.13 -29.98 39.87
N CYS A 11 -3.24 -30.70 39.18
CA CYS A 11 -2.48 -30.14 38.06
C CYS A 11 -3.37 -29.78 36.85
N SER A 12 -4.39 -30.58 36.54
CA SER A 12 -5.29 -30.28 35.42
C SER A 12 -6.17 -29.05 35.64
N LEU A 13 -6.56 -28.77 36.90
CA LEU A 13 -7.35 -27.59 37.26
C LEU A 13 -6.55 -26.29 37.17
N LEU A 14 -5.25 -26.35 37.48
CA LEU A 14 -4.35 -25.20 37.36
C LEU A 14 -4.07 -24.82 35.90
N LEU A 15 -4.02 -25.80 34.99
CA LEU A 15 -3.84 -25.55 33.55
C LEU A 15 -5.10 -24.96 32.89
N ALA A 16 -6.29 -25.34 33.36
CA ALA A 16 -7.54 -24.80 32.82
C ALA A 16 -7.78 -23.32 33.20
N ALA A 17 -7.26 -22.87 34.34
CA ALA A 17 -7.40 -21.49 34.81
C ALA A 17 -6.48 -20.47 34.10
N CYS A 18 -5.58 -20.92 33.23
CA CYS A 18 -4.71 -20.05 32.42
C CYS A 18 -5.24 -19.78 31.01
N GLN A 19 -6.46 -20.23 30.67
CA GLN A 19 -7.11 -19.85 29.42
C GLN A 19 -7.59 -18.40 29.53
N ARG A 20 -6.65 -17.47 29.34
CA ARG A 20 -6.89 -16.03 29.32
C ARG A 20 -7.56 -15.73 28.00
N ASP A 21 -8.88 -15.48 28.05
CA ASP A 21 -9.63 -15.08 26.87
C ASP A 21 -8.96 -13.86 26.21
N PRO A 22 -8.80 -13.86 24.88
CA PRO A 22 -8.22 -12.74 24.17
C PRO A 22 -9.04 -11.48 24.48
N SER A 23 -8.37 -10.45 25.00
CA SER A 23 -9.04 -9.21 25.36
C SER A 23 -9.69 -8.59 24.11
N PRO A 24 -10.79 -7.84 24.25
CA PRO A 24 -11.40 -7.14 23.11
C PRO A 24 -10.41 -6.20 22.40
N GLU A 25 -9.34 -5.76 23.07
CA GLU A 25 -8.26 -4.99 22.46
C GLU A 25 -7.36 -5.84 21.57
N SER A 26 -7.02 -7.08 21.97
CA SER A 26 -6.18 -7.96 21.15
C SER A 26 -6.88 -8.32 19.84
N GLN A 27 -8.20 -8.54 19.86
CA GLN A 27 -8.99 -8.78 18.65
C GLN A 27 -8.98 -7.59 17.67
N ARG A 28 -8.99 -6.36 18.19
CA ARG A 28 -8.90 -5.14 17.36
C ARG A 28 -7.52 -5.02 16.73
N LEU A 29 -6.46 -5.34 17.48
CA LEU A 29 -5.10 -5.36 16.96
C LEU A 29 -4.93 -6.40 15.86
N ASP A 30 -5.45 -7.61 16.05
CA ASP A 30 -5.41 -8.67 15.03
C ASP A 30 -6.14 -8.25 13.75
N GLN A 31 -7.29 -7.59 13.88
CA GLN A 31 -8.03 -7.07 12.73
C GLN A 31 -7.25 -5.97 11.99
N LEU A 32 -6.56 -5.09 12.72
CA LEU A 32 -5.71 -4.05 12.12
C LEU A 32 -4.52 -4.68 11.40
N GLN A 33 -3.85 -5.65 12.01
CA GLN A 33 -2.73 -6.36 11.41
C GLN A 33 -3.14 -7.01 10.08
N LEU A 34 -4.27 -7.71 10.05
CA LEU A 34 -4.79 -8.32 8.82
C LEU A 34 -5.07 -7.29 7.71
N ARG A 35 -5.54 -6.08 8.07
CA ARG A 35 -5.77 -5.00 7.09
C ARG A 35 -4.45 -4.44 6.56
N VAL A 36 -3.44 -4.28 7.41
CA VAL A 36 -2.10 -3.84 7.02
C VAL A 36 -1.47 -4.85 6.05
N ASP A 37 -1.48 -6.14 6.41
CA ASP A 37 -0.93 -7.21 5.56
C ASP A 37 -1.63 -7.26 4.18
N GLN A 38 -2.95 -7.02 4.14
CA GLN A 38 -3.70 -6.94 2.89
C GLN A 38 -3.32 -5.72 2.05
N LEU A 39 -3.08 -4.57 2.68
CA LEU A 39 -2.63 -3.36 2.00
C LEU A 39 -1.22 -3.53 1.42
N GLU A 40 -0.30 -4.09 2.20
CA GLU A 40 1.06 -4.39 1.75
C GLU A 40 1.07 -5.32 0.54
N LYS A 41 0.28 -6.41 0.58
CA LYS A 41 0.14 -7.33 -0.57
C LYS A 41 -0.38 -6.62 -1.81
N ARG A 42 -1.37 -5.73 -1.69
CA ARG A 42 -1.92 -4.98 -2.84
C ARG A 42 -0.89 -4.02 -3.44
N LEU A 43 -0.12 -3.34 -2.59
CA LEU A 43 0.94 -2.44 -3.04
C LEU A 43 2.05 -3.21 -3.76
N ASN A 44 2.48 -4.35 -3.22
CA ASN A 44 3.50 -5.20 -3.86
C ASN A 44 3.03 -5.76 -5.21
N LEU A 45 1.76 -6.14 -5.33
CA LEU A 45 1.18 -6.57 -6.62
C LEU A 45 1.12 -5.44 -7.65
N THR A 46 0.91 -4.20 -7.21
CA THR A 46 0.87 -3.02 -8.07
C THR A 46 2.29 -2.63 -8.52
N GLN A 47 3.26 -2.73 -7.62
CA GLN A 47 4.66 -2.36 -7.87
C GLN A 47 5.41 -3.36 -8.78
N ALA A 48 4.94 -4.61 -8.89
CA ALA A 48 5.46 -5.57 -9.87
C ALA A 48 5.14 -5.18 -11.32
N SER A 49 4.30 -4.17 -11.54
CA SER A 49 3.99 -3.60 -12.85
C SER A 49 4.86 -2.36 -13.09
N ASP A 50 6.18 -2.54 -13.16
CA ASP A 50 7.12 -1.45 -13.49
C ASP A 50 7.51 -1.49 -14.98
N PRO A 51 7.04 -0.55 -15.82
CA PRO A 51 7.64 -0.27 -17.12
C PRO A 51 8.30 1.13 -17.15
N GLY A 52 8.84 1.60 -16.01
CA GLY A 52 9.55 2.86 -15.89
C GLY A 52 11.03 2.71 -16.20
N ASP A 53 11.39 2.91 -17.47
CA ASP A 53 12.78 2.97 -17.92
C ASP A 53 13.53 4.12 -17.20
N ARG A 54 14.73 3.84 -16.68
CA ARG A 54 15.49 4.75 -15.78
C ARG A 54 16.09 5.97 -16.52
N ASP A 55 15.83 6.09 -17.81
CA ASP A 55 16.35 7.12 -18.71
C ASP A 55 15.45 8.37 -18.83
N GLY A 56 14.59 8.64 -17.84
CA GLY A 56 13.75 9.84 -17.82
C GLY A 56 12.59 9.82 -18.83
N LYS A 57 12.33 8.67 -19.44
CA LYS A 57 11.16 8.48 -20.29
C LYS A 57 9.93 8.32 -19.39
N PRO A 58 8.83 9.08 -19.65
CA PRO A 58 7.60 8.91 -18.88
C PRO A 58 7.19 7.44 -18.87
N PRO A 59 6.79 6.88 -17.70
CA PRO A 59 6.51 5.47 -17.57
C PRO A 59 5.47 5.06 -18.60
N ALA A 60 5.68 3.93 -19.27
CA ALA A 60 4.76 3.40 -20.29
C ALA A 60 3.48 2.83 -19.67
N GLY A 61 2.96 3.49 -18.62
CA GLY A 61 1.78 3.12 -17.87
C GLY A 61 0.52 3.82 -18.39
N VAL A 62 -0.63 3.34 -17.93
CA VAL A 62 -1.92 3.95 -18.25
C VAL A 62 -1.99 5.35 -17.63
N VAL A 63 -2.36 6.34 -18.46
CA VAL A 63 -2.60 7.71 -17.98
C VAL A 63 -3.87 7.72 -17.13
N LYS A 64 -3.75 8.19 -15.89
CA LYS A 64 -4.88 8.38 -14.98
C LYS A 64 -5.59 9.70 -15.22
N SER A 65 -4.82 10.80 -15.31
CA SER A 65 -5.35 12.13 -15.60
C SER A 65 -4.25 13.06 -16.13
N LEU A 66 -4.66 14.15 -16.77
CA LEU A 66 -3.77 15.16 -17.36
C LEU A 66 -4.21 16.55 -16.89
N THR A 67 -3.24 17.41 -16.59
CA THR A 67 -3.48 18.85 -16.34
C THR A 67 -2.62 19.66 -17.29
N PHE A 68 -3.27 20.50 -18.10
CA PHE A 68 -2.58 21.40 -19.01
C PHE A 68 -2.74 22.85 -18.55
N ARG A 69 -1.61 23.50 -18.26
CA ARG A 69 -1.56 24.90 -17.84
C ARG A 69 -1.01 25.74 -18.99
N MET A 70 -1.80 26.72 -19.42
CA MET A 70 -1.47 27.66 -20.50
C MET A 70 -1.61 29.10 -20.02
N GLY A 71 -0.90 30.03 -20.65
CA GLY A 71 -1.02 31.46 -20.41
C GLY A 71 -0.26 31.93 -19.17
N SER A 72 0.74 31.17 -18.72
CA SER A 72 1.63 31.55 -17.64
C SER A 72 3.07 31.70 -18.15
N GLN A 73 4.00 32.10 -17.28
CA GLN A 73 5.43 32.15 -17.65
C GLN A 73 6.03 30.74 -17.85
N ASP A 74 5.38 29.69 -17.35
CA ASP A 74 5.80 28.29 -17.44
C ASP A 74 4.61 27.42 -17.85
N ASP A 75 4.34 27.39 -19.15
CA ASP A 75 3.29 26.55 -19.70
C ASP A 75 3.73 25.08 -19.65
N ARG A 76 2.86 24.22 -19.09
CA ARG A 76 3.25 22.87 -18.69
C ARG A 76 2.12 21.87 -18.81
N LEU A 77 2.46 20.67 -19.26
CA LEU A 77 1.61 19.49 -19.24
C LEU A 77 2.07 18.59 -18.09
N ARG A 78 1.19 18.40 -17.10
CA ARG A 78 1.41 17.43 -16.02
C ARG A 78 0.62 16.16 -16.28
N ILE A 79 1.30 15.02 -16.26
CA ILE A 79 0.71 13.69 -16.42
C ILE A 79 0.70 13.00 -15.06
N TYR A 80 -0.47 12.49 -14.68
CA TYR A 80 -0.64 11.63 -13.52
C TYR A 80 -0.81 10.20 -14.02
N TRP A 81 0.11 9.33 -13.64
CA TRP A 81 0.11 7.93 -14.07
C TRP A 81 -0.72 7.07 -13.10
N ALA A 82 -1.18 5.91 -13.57
CA ALA A 82 -1.96 4.98 -12.76
C ALA A 82 -1.16 4.39 -11.58
N ASP A 83 0.16 4.33 -11.70
CA ASP A 83 1.09 3.90 -10.64
C ASP A 83 1.31 4.96 -9.53
N GLY A 84 0.74 6.16 -9.71
CA GLY A 84 0.86 7.28 -8.77
C GLY A 84 2.06 8.20 -9.02
N SER A 85 2.92 7.89 -9.99
CA SER A 85 3.99 8.78 -10.42
C SER A 85 3.45 9.97 -11.21
N THR A 86 4.29 10.99 -11.39
CA THR A 86 3.93 12.19 -12.16
C THR A 86 5.05 12.61 -13.10
N SER A 87 4.69 13.05 -14.31
CA SER A 87 5.61 13.68 -15.26
C SER A 87 5.22 15.13 -15.49
N ASP A 88 6.20 16.03 -15.47
CA ASP A 88 6.04 17.46 -15.70
C ASP A 88 6.78 17.82 -16.99
N LEU A 89 6.03 18.10 -18.05
CA LEU A 89 6.57 18.35 -19.40
C LEU A 89 6.43 19.84 -19.75
N PRO A 90 7.53 20.60 -19.86
CA PRO A 90 7.47 22.00 -20.29
C PRO A 90 6.92 22.05 -21.71
N CYS A 91 6.07 23.04 -21.98
CA CYS A 91 5.41 23.18 -23.27
C CYS A 91 5.83 24.46 -23.98
N THR A 92 6.12 24.35 -25.27
CA THR A 92 6.34 25.48 -26.17
C THR A 92 5.23 25.53 -27.22
N LYS A 93 4.90 26.73 -27.68
CA LYS A 93 3.93 26.93 -28.77
C LYS A 93 4.66 27.17 -30.08
N GLU A 94 4.58 26.22 -30.98
CA GLU A 94 5.18 26.29 -32.32
C GLU A 94 4.08 26.27 -33.38
N GLN A 95 3.98 27.35 -34.16
CA GLN A 95 3.05 27.45 -35.30
C GLN A 95 1.58 27.12 -34.94
N GLY A 96 1.15 27.45 -33.72
CA GLY A 96 -0.21 27.18 -33.24
C GLY A 96 -0.43 25.81 -32.58
N THR A 97 0.58 24.93 -32.61
CA THR A 97 0.58 23.63 -31.94
C THR A 97 1.41 23.70 -30.65
N TRP A 98 0.96 23.02 -29.60
CA TRP A 98 1.74 22.87 -28.37
C TRP A 98 2.59 21.61 -28.44
N ALA A 99 3.90 21.77 -28.29
CA ALA A 99 4.85 20.67 -28.13
C ALA A 99 5.27 20.62 -26.66
N CYS A 100 5.13 19.47 -26.01
CA CYS A 100 5.48 19.27 -24.61
C CYS A 100 6.40 18.05 -24.49
N GLY A 101 7.55 18.20 -23.85
CA GLY A 101 8.57 17.14 -23.76
C GLY A 101 9.76 17.50 -22.89
#